data_AF-S0EZL6-F1
#
_entry.id   AF-S0EZL6-F1
#
_cell.length_a   1.000
_cell.length_b   1.000
_cell.length_c   1.000
_cell.angle_alpha   90.00
_cell.angle_beta   90.00
_cell.angle_gamma   90.00
#
_symmetry.space_group_name_H-M   'P 1'
#
loop_
_entity.id
_entity.type
_entity.pdbx_description
1 polymer ?
#
loop_
_entity_poly.entity_id
_entity_poly.type
_entity_poly.pdbx_seq_one_letter_code
_entity_poly.pdbx_strand_id
1 'polypeptide(L)' 'MAKKKDTSKTNVAARLESKAQQQVCRFCGRKPEMVRQLTPSGKVQMFRKCCAEAGLVA' A
#
# COMPACT_ATOMS: atom_id res chain seq x y z
N MET A 1 27.55 -29.31 -15.58
CA MET A 1 26.26 -28.67 -15.24
C MET A 1 26.52 -27.52 -14.26
N ALA A 2 26.70 -26.29 -14.76
CA ALA A 2 27.02 -25.12 -13.92
C ALA A 2 25.80 -24.73 -13.06
N LYS A 3 25.96 -24.77 -11.72
CA LYS A 3 24.93 -24.32 -10.77
C LYS A 3 24.80 -22.80 -10.88
N LYS A 4 23.66 -22.33 -11.41
CA LYS A 4 23.27 -20.91 -11.42
C LYS A 4 23.20 -20.40 -9.98
N LYS A 5 24.06 -19.43 -9.61
CA LYS A 5 24.21 -18.89 -8.25
C LYS A 5 23.05 -18.00 -7.77
N ASP A 6 22.05 -17.74 -8.62
CA ASP A 6 21.06 -16.67 -8.39
C ASP A 6 19.61 -17.18 -8.40
N THR A 7 19.35 -18.35 -7.82
CA THR A 7 17.98 -18.83 -7.63
C THR A 7 17.67 -18.94 -6.15
N SER A 8 17.57 -17.79 -5.49
CA SER A 8 16.79 -17.72 -4.25
C SER A 8 15.38 -18.22 -4.58
N LYS A 9 14.86 -19.19 -3.80
CA LYS A 9 13.54 -19.79 -4.01
C LYS A 9 12.39 -18.77 -3.99
N THR A 10 12.69 -17.54 -3.56
CA THR A 10 11.81 -16.39 -3.48
C THR A 10 12.36 -15.30 -4.40
N ASN A 11 11.78 -15.15 -5.58
CA ASN A 11 12.08 -14.04 -6.48
C ASN A 11 11.58 -12.73 -5.84
N VAL A 12 12.46 -12.05 -5.12
CA VAL A 12 12.14 -10.82 -4.36
C VAL A 12 11.68 -9.71 -5.30
N ALA A 13 12.27 -9.61 -6.49
CA ALA A 13 11.88 -8.64 -7.51
C ALA A 13 10.42 -8.84 -7.96
N ALA A 14 10.05 -10.07 -8.33
CA ALA A 14 8.68 -10.39 -8.73
C ALA A 14 7.65 -10.08 -7.61
N ARG A 15 8.04 -10.28 -6.33
CA ARG A 15 7.20 -9.94 -5.18
C ARG A 15 7.03 -8.43 -4.99
N LEU A 16 8.07 -7.64 -5.26
CA LEU A 16 8.01 -6.17 -5.20
C LEU A 16 7.14 -5.60 -6.32
N GLU A 17 7.27 -6.13 -7.54
CA GLU A 17 6.45 -5.72 -8.68
C GLU A 17 4.97 -6.03 -8.46
N SER A 18 4.65 -7.24 -7.98
CA SER A 18 3.28 -7.62 -7.62
C SER A 18 2.70 -6.72 -6.52
N LYS A 19 3.51 -6.35 -5.52
CA LYS A 19 3.11 -5.42 -4.47
C LYS A 19 2.86 -4.01 -5.00
N ALA A 20 3.61 -3.55 -6.00
CA ALA A 20 3.44 -2.21 -6.58
C ALA A 20 2.16 -2.12 -7.42
N GLN A 21 1.85 -3.17 -8.19
CA GLN A 21 0.64 -3.23 -9.03
C GLN A 21 -0.67 -3.27 -8.22
N GLN A 22 -0.64 -3.82 -7.00
CA GLN A 22 -1.81 -3.92 -6.13
C GLN A 22 -2.13 -2.62 -5.35
N GLN A 23 -1.32 -1.56 -5.48
CA GLN A 23 -1.52 -0.31 -4.75
C GLN A 23 -2.48 0.64 -5.48
N VAL A 24 -3.67 0.17 -5.83
CA VAL A 24 -4.76 1.03 -6.28
C VAL A 24 -5.93 0.91 -5.30
N CYS A 25 -6.59 2.02 -5.00
CA CYS A 25 -7.73 2.01 -4.12
C CYS A 25 -8.89 1.26 -4.78
N ARG A 26 -9.38 0.18 -4.17
CA ARG A 26 -10.53 -0.59 -4.68
C ARG A 26 -11.82 0.23 -4.86
N PHE A 27 -11.95 1.35 -4.15
CA PHE A 27 -13.16 2.18 -4.20
C PHE A 27 -13.09 3.26 -5.27
N CYS A 28 -11.92 3.91 -5.46
CA CYS A 28 -11.81 5.07 -6.35
C CYS A 28 -10.77 4.90 -7.47
N GLY A 29 -10.10 3.75 -7.57
CA GLY A 29 -9.12 3.43 -8.62
C GLY A 29 -7.80 4.22 -8.58
N ARG A 30 -7.73 5.31 -7.81
CA ARG A 30 -6.54 6.15 -7.66
C ARG A 30 -5.48 5.47 -6.79
N LYS A 31 -4.21 5.88 -6.99
CA LYS A 31 -3.10 5.48 -6.12
C LYS A 31 -3.42 5.94 -4.68
N PRO A 32 -3.45 5.03 -3.69
CA PRO A 32 -3.81 5.36 -2.32
C PRO A 32 -2.68 6.18 -1.71
N GLU A 33 -2.91 7.47 -1.57
CA GLU A 33 -2.07 8.30 -0.74
C GLU A 33 -2.60 8.25 0.70
N MET A 34 -1.71 8.03 1.67
CA MET A 34 -2.10 7.90 3.08
C MET A 34 -1.90 9.24 3.78
N VAL A 35 -2.90 9.66 4.55
CA VAL A 35 -2.86 10.82 5.44
C VAL A 35 -3.01 10.37 6.88
N ARG A 36 -2.33 11.08 7.78
CA ARG A 36 -2.43 10.91 9.22
C ARG A 36 -3.38 11.94 9.78
N GLN A 37 -4.34 11.52 10.58
CA GLN A 37 -5.25 12.39 11.30
C GLN A 37 -5.24 12.02 12.78
N LEU A 38 -5.19 13.04 13.64
CA LEU A 38 -5.43 12.85 15.07
C LEU A 38 -6.94 12.74 15.29
N THR A 39 -7.39 11.67 15.92
CA THR A 39 -8.76 11.60 16.41
C THR A 39 -8.95 12.54 17.60
N PRO A 40 -10.19 12.94 17.92
CA PRO A 40 -10.49 13.68 19.15
C PRO A 40 -10.07 12.93 20.44
N SER A 41 -9.90 11.61 20.36
CA SER A 41 -9.35 10.77 21.44
C SER A 41 -7.82 10.74 21.50
N GLY A 42 -7.12 11.55 20.69
CA GLY A 42 -5.66 11.66 20.67
C GLY A 42 -4.94 10.51 19.97
N LYS A 43 -5.66 9.61 19.29
CA LYS A 43 -5.05 8.49 18.56
C LYS A 43 -4.73 8.91 17.14
N VAL A 44 -3.51 8.59 16.68
CA VAL A 44 -3.14 8.79 15.27
C VAL A 44 -3.75 7.65 14.46
N GLN A 45 -4.65 8.00 13.54
CA GLN A 45 -5.18 7.07 12.56
C GLN A 45 -4.65 7.44 11.17
N MET A 46 -4.42 6.39 10.36
CA MET A 46 -3.99 6.53 8.98
C MET A 46 -5.14 6.19 8.05
N PHE A 47 -5.50 7.15 7.22
CA PHE A 47 -6.58 7.03 6.26
C PHE A 47 -6.06 7.23 4.85
N ARG A 48 -6.76 6.68 3.87
CA ARG A 48 -6.50 7.04 2.48
C ARG A 48 -7.03 8.45 2.24
N LYS A 49 -6.27 9.31 1.57
CA LYS A 49 -6.67 10.69 1.21
C LYS A 49 -8.03 10.74 0.55
N CYS A 50 -8.29 9.82 -0.39
CA CYS A 50 -9.57 9.73 -1.06
C CYS A 50 -10.76 9.44 -0.13
N CYS A 51 -10.52 8.77 1.02
CA CYS A 51 -11.55 8.51 2.02
C CYS A 51 -11.72 9.71 2.96
N ALA A 52 -10.63 10.39 3.28
CA ALA A 52 -10.66 11.62 4.07
C ALA A 52 -11.35 12.78 3.32
N GLU A 53 -11.01 12.99 2.04
CA GLU A 53 -11.64 14.01 1.18
C GLU A 53 -13.13 13.76 0.94
N ALA A 54 -13.54 12.49 0.90
CA ALA A 54 -14.94 12.10 0.75
C ALA A 54 -15.76 12.26 2.04
N GLY A 55 -15.17 12.72 3.14
CA GLY A 55 -15.86 12.90 4.43
C GLY A 55 -16.29 11.60 5.10
N LEU A 56 -15.76 10.45 4.66
CA LEU A 56 -16.05 9.12 5.25
C LEU A 56 -15.27 8.85 6.54
N VAL A 57 -14.46 9.82 6.97
CA VAL A 57 -13.54 9.69 8.09
C VAL A 57 -13.81 10.86 9.05
N ALA A 58 -14.35 10.53 10.22
CA ALA A 58 -14.58 11.43 11.36
C ALA A 58 -13.70 11.01 12.54
#